data_AF-A0A835HWA7-F1
#
_entry.id   AF-A0A835HWA7-F1
#
_cell.length_a   1.000
_cell.length_b   1.000
_cell.length_c   1.000
_cell.angle_alpha   90.00
_cell.angle_beta   90.00
_cell.angle_gamma   90.00
#
_symmetry.space_group_name_H-M   'P 1'
#
loop_
_entity.id
_entity.type
_entity.pdbx_description
1 polymer ?
#
loop_
_entity_poly.entity_id
_entity_poly.type
_entity_poly.pdbx_seq_one_letter_code
_entity_poly.pdbx_strand_id
1 'polypeptide(L)'
;MKLFMKNPSSLSLRSDRFHTVVQEIKEMGFDSSSSMFINAIVAMLSLSKSTWQEKWESFRKLGFSNEETLSVFKNQSTCLIYSKEKIQSAVEFFTVKQNFELSYIAKHPVILGLNF
;
A
#
# COMPACT_ATOMS: atom_id res chain seq x y z
N MET A 1 3.26 -4.09 -22.01
CA MET A 1 2.51 -5.36 -22.08
C MET A 1 2.94 -6.35 -20.96
N LYS A 2 2.81 -5.97 -19.67
CA LYS A 2 3.19 -6.82 -18.53
C LYS A 2 2.08 -7.01 -17.48
N LEU A 3 0.90 -6.42 -17.69
CA LEU A 3 -0.26 -6.61 -16.81
C LEU A 3 -0.90 -8.00 -16.96
N PHE A 4 -0.79 -8.59 -18.15
CA PHE A 4 -1.57 -9.77 -18.56
C PHE A 4 -1.22 -11.08 -17.83
N MET A 5 -0.03 -11.19 -17.23
CA MET A 5 0.47 -12.48 -16.73
C MET A 5 0.25 -12.70 -15.23
N LYS A 6 -0.07 -11.66 -14.45
CA LYS A 6 -0.09 -11.79 -12.98
C LYS A 6 -1.46 -12.15 -12.37
N ASN A 7 -2.58 -12.00 -13.09
CA ASN A 7 -3.90 -12.31 -12.52
C ASN A 7 -5.03 -12.42 -13.59
N PRO A 8 -5.36 -13.64 -14.09
CA PRO A 8 -6.38 -13.82 -15.13
C PRO A 8 -7.80 -13.37 -14.72
N SER A 9 -8.13 -13.46 -13.43
CA SER A 9 -9.42 -13.04 -12.87
C SER A 9 -9.61 -11.53 -12.77
N SER A 10 -8.53 -10.74 -12.83
CA SER A 10 -8.59 -9.27 -12.79
C SER A 10 -9.14 -8.64 -14.08
N LEU A 11 -9.11 -9.38 -15.20
CA LEU A 11 -9.58 -8.89 -16.51
C LEU A 11 -11.10 -8.91 -16.65
N SER A 12 -11.80 -9.75 -15.88
CA SER A 12 -13.27 -9.83 -15.89
C SER A 12 -13.93 -8.94 -14.82
N LEU A 13 -13.15 -8.34 -13.93
CA LEU A 13 -13.62 -7.39 -12.93
C LEU A 13 -13.89 -6.06 -13.61
N ARG A 14 -15.12 -5.93 -14.11
CA ARG A 14 -15.84 -4.73 -14.58
C ARG A 14 -14.93 -3.53 -14.92
N SER A 15 -14.89 -3.19 -16.20
CA SER A 15 -14.12 -2.07 -16.80
C SER A 15 -14.15 -0.76 -15.98
N ASP A 16 -15.26 -0.48 -15.28
CA ASP A 16 -15.46 0.68 -14.40
C ASP A 16 -14.48 0.72 -13.20
N ARG A 17 -14.29 -0.40 -12.50
CA ARG A 17 -13.40 -0.49 -11.34
C ARG A 17 -11.95 -0.40 -11.76
N PHE A 18 -11.57 -1.03 -12.86
CA PHE A 18 -10.23 -0.92 -13.41
C PHE A 18 -9.89 0.54 -13.74
N HIS A 19 -10.78 1.23 -14.47
CA HIS A 19 -10.58 2.63 -14.80
C HIS A 19 -10.48 3.50 -13.54
N THR A 20 -11.37 3.29 -12.56
CA THR A 20 -11.36 4.04 -11.29
C THR A 20 -10.03 3.89 -10.54
N VAL A 21 -9.54 2.65 -10.38
CA VAL A 21 -8.26 2.39 -9.70
C VAL A 21 -7.10 3.03 -10.45
N VAL A 22 -7.08 2.97 -11.78
CA VAL A 22 -6.02 3.61 -12.58
C VAL A 22 -6.01 5.13 -12.38
N GLN A 23 -7.16 5.78 -12.29
CA GLN A 23 -7.24 7.22 -12.01
C GLN A 23 -6.79 7.55 -10.59
N GLU A 24 -7.26 6.81 -9.58
CA GLU A 24 -6.85 7.00 -8.18
C GLU A 24 -5.32 6.87 -8.03
N ILE A 25 -4.69 5.87 -8.67
CA ILE A 25 -3.23 5.69 -8.64
C ILE A 25 -2.49 6.84 -9.36
N LYS A 26 -3.06 7.40 -10.44
CA LYS A 26 -2.47 8.58 -11.12
C LYS A 26 -2.56 9.83 -10.25
N GLU A 27 -3.68 10.05 -9.59
CA GLU A 27 -3.90 11.18 -8.66
C GLU A 27 -2.96 11.10 -7.45
N MET A 28 -2.62 9.88 -7.00
CA MET A 28 -1.58 9.62 -6.00
C MET A 28 -0.14 9.92 -6.48
N GLY A 29 0.02 10.36 -7.73
CA GLY A 29 1.29 10.78 -8.32
C GLY A 29 2.27 9.63 -8.56
N PHE A 30 1.78 8.42 -8.84
CA PHE A 30 2.64 7.34 -9.29
C PHE A 30 3.14 7.62 -10.72
N ASP A 31 4.42 7.33 -10.96
CA ASP A 31 4.96 7.32 -12.32
C ASP A 31 4.41 6.12 -13.09
N SER A 32 3.59 6.40 -14.10
CA SER A 32 2.95 5.39 -14.95
C SER A 32 3.91 4.47 -15.71
N SER A 33 5.19 4.85 -15.84
CA SER A 33 6.23 4.02 -16.44
C SER A 33 6.88 3.05 -15.45
N SER A 34 6.71 3.29 -14.15
CA SER A 34 7.34 2.48 -13.10
C SER A 34 6.67 1.11 -12.93
N SER A 35 7.45 0.11 -12.53
CA SER A 35 6.91 -1.18 -12.10
C SER A 35 5.97 -1.06 -10.89
N MET A 36 6.20 -0.03 -10.07
CA MET A 36 5.41 0.25 -8.89
C MET A 36 3.97 0.67 -9.23
N PHE A 37 3.78 1.41 -10.33
CA PHE A 37 2.43 1.73 -10.84
C PHE A 37 1.62 0.48 -11.12
N ILE A 38 2.22 -0.53 -11.78
CA ILE A 38 1.57 -1.81 -12.05
C ILE A 38 1.27 -2.56 -10.75
N ASN A 39 2.24 -2.62 -9.84
CA ASN A 39 2.05 -3.33 -8.57
C ASN A 39 0.95 -2.67 -7.71
N ALA A 40 0.84 -1.34 -7.72
CA ALA A 40 -0.20 -0.60 -7.01
C ALA A 40 -1.60 -0.86 -7.59
N ILE A 41 -1.73 -0.87 -8.92
CA ILE A 41 -2.99 -1.26 -9.60
C ILE A 41 -3.40 -2.68 -9.19
N VAL A 42 -2.48 -3.64 -9.26
CA VAL A 42 -2.79 -5.03 -8.88
C VAL A 42 -3.22 -5.11 -7.42
N ALA A 43 -2.51 -4.44 -6.50
CA ALA A 43 -2.84 -4.43 -5.08
C ALA A 43 -4.25 -3.85 -4.80
N MET A 44 -4.59 -2.71 -5.41
CA MET A 44 -5.90 -2.08 -5.23
C MET A 44 -7.05 -2.86 -5.91
N LEU A 45 -6.79 -3.53 -7.03
CA LEU A 45 -7.79 -4.39 -7.66
C LEU A 45 -8.07 -5.65 -6.83
N SER A 46 -7.07 -6.16 -6.12
CA SER A 46 -7.21 -7.31 -5.22
C SER A 46 -7.99 -7.00 -3.93
N LEU A 47 -8.20 -5.72 -3.59
CA LEU A 47 -8.87 -5.31 -2.35
C LEU A 47 -10.11 -4.47 -2.62
N SER A 48 -11.19 -4.70 -1.87
CA SER A 48 -12.37 -3.83 -1.95
C SER A 48 -12.01 -2.39 -1.54
N LYS A 49 -12.79 -1.40 -2.02
CA LYS A 49 -12.54 0.02 -1.70
C LYS A 49 -12.53 0.28 -0.20
N SER A 50 -13.49 -0.32 0.52
CA SER A 50 -13.56 -0.21 1.98
C SER A 50 -12.35 -0.82 2.67
N THR A 51 -11.86 -1.97 2.19
CA THR A 51 -10.70 -2.66 2.80
C THR A 51 -9.43 -1.81 2.75
N TRP A 52 -9.09 -1.21 1.60
CA TRP A 52 -7.85 -0.43 1.54
C TRP A 52 -7.99 0.93 2.24
N GLN A 53 -9.19 1.55 2.24
CA GLN A 53 -9.47 2.75 3.04
C GLN A 53 -9.32 2.49 4.54
N GLU A 54 -9.79 1.34 5.01
CA GLU A 54 -9.61 0.89 6.40
C GLU A 54 -8.14 0.65 6.74
N LYS A 55 -7.34 0.16 5.80
CA LYS A 55 -5.87 0.05 5.98
C LYS A 55 -5.21 1.43 6.08
N TRP A 56 -5.59 2.38 5.23
CA TRP A 56 -5.11 3.77 5.34
C TRP A 56 -5.48 4.42 6.67
N GLU A 57 -6.72 4.22 7.13
CA GLU A 57 -7.14 4.69 8.46
C GLU A 57 -6.31 4.04 9.58
N SER A 58 -5.91 2.77 9.42
CA SER A 58 -5.05 2.09 10.39
C SER A 58 -3.67 2.76 10.50
N PHE A 59 -3.05 3.15 9.38
CA PHE A 59 -1.80 3.92 9.40
C PHE A 59 -1.97 5.29 10.08
N ARG A 60 -3.06 6.00 9.79
CA ARG A 60 -3.34 7.29 10.44
C ARG A 60 -3.54 7.17 11.96
N LYS A 61 -4.21 6.12 12.41
CA LYS A 61 -4.36 5.81 13.85
C LYS A 61 -3.04 5.48 14.54
N LEU A 62 -2.05 4.99 13.78
CA LEU A 62 -0.68 4.78 14.24
C LEU A 62 0.18 6.06 14.20
N GLY A 63 -0.40 7.20 13.83
CA GLY A 63 0.25 8.52 13.86
C GLY A 63 0.87 8.97 12.53
N PHE A 64 0.73 8.18 11.46
CA PHE A 64 1.22 8.59 10.13
C PHE A 64 0.36 9.73 9.57
N SER A 65 0.99 10.73 8.96
CA SER A 65 0.32 11.72 8.11
C SER A 65 -0.27 11.07 6.85
N ASN A 66 -1.09 11.83 6.10
CA ASN A 66 -1.59 11.37 4.80
C ASN A 66 -0.43 11.15 3.82
N GLU A 67 0.56 12.03 3.85
CA GLU A 67 1.74 12.01 3.00
C GLU A 67 2.63 10.80 3.33
N GLU A 68 2.83 10.51 4.61
CA GLU A 68 3.60 9.34 5.05
C GLU A 68 2.85 8.03 4.76
N THR A 69 1.52 8.01 4.94
CA THR A 69 0.69 6.85 4.58
C THR A 69 0.77 6.57 3.08
N LEU A 70 0.72 7.62 2.26
CA LEU A 70 0.92 7.51 0.81
C LEU A 70 2.36 7.05 0.49
N SER A 71 3.36 7.57 1.20
CA SER A 71 4.77 7.16 1.05
C SER A 71 4.96 5.67 1.33
N VAL A 72 4.34 5.13 2.39
CA VAL A 72 4.35 3.68 2.69
C VAL A 72 3.84 2.89 1.48
N PHE A 73 2.69 3.30 0.93
CA PHE A 73 2.08 2.61 -0.20
C PHE A 73 2.88 2.74 -1.50
N LYS A 74 3.46 3.92 -1.77
CA LYS A 74 4.30 4.17 -2.95
C LYS A 74 5.62 3.40 -2.91
N ASN A 75 6.20 3.20 -1.73
CA ASN A 75 7.46 2.47 -1.59
C ASN A 75 7.24 0.95 -1.45
N GLN A 76 6.05 0.51 -1.01
CA GLN A 76 5.71 -0.90 -0.92
C GLN A 76 4.21 -1.11 -1.11
N SER A 77 3.76 -1.25 -2.35
CA SER A 77 2.34 -1.45 -2.65
C SER A 77 1.77 -2.76 -2.09
N THR A 78 2.64 -3.72 -1.75
CA THR A 78 2.27 -4.97 -1.08
C THR A 78 2.01 -4.79 0.41
N CYS A 79 2.25 -3.61 1.01
CA CYS A 79 2.02 -3.38 2.44
C CYS A 79 0.56 -3.66 2.86
N LEU A 80 -0.38 -3.56 1.92
CA LEU A 80 -1.79 -3.83 2.16
C LEU A 80 -2.11 -5.31 2.42
N ILE A 81 -1.18 -6.23 2.13
CA ILE A 81 -1.35 -7.67 2.44
C ILE A 81 -1.17 -7.96 3.93
N TYR A 82 -0.46 -7.10 4.66
CA TYR A 82 -0.18 -7.34 6.07
C TYR A 82 -1.46 -7.16 6.90
N SER A 83 -1.65 -8.03 7.90
CA SER A 83 -2.75 -7.84 8.85
C SER A 83 -2.57 -6.53 9.63
N LYS A 84 -3.64 -6.00 10.22
CA LYS A 84 -3.52 -4.74 10.98
C LYS A 84 -2.63 -4.93 12.20
N GLU A 85 -2.76 -6.10 12.83
CA GLU A 85 -1.98 -6.54 13.99
C GLU A 85 -0.50 -6.58 13.62
N LYS A 86 -0.16 -7.13 12.44
CA LYS A 86 1.23 -7.16 11.96
C LYS A 86 1.81 -5.76 11.77
N ILE A 87 1.05 -4.86 11.14
CA ILE A 87 1.47 -3.46 10.92
C ILE A 87 1.69 -2.77 12.27
N GLN A 88 0.72 -2.89 13.18
CA GLN A 88 0.80 -2.29 14.51
C GLN A 88 2.01 -2.80 15.29
N SER A 89 2.20 -4.13 15.39
CA SER A 89 3.35 -4.69 16.11
C SER A 89 4.69 -4.24 15.52
N ALA A 90 4.80 -4.10 14.19
CA ALA A 90 6.02 -3.60 13.56
C ALA A 90 6.27 -2.13 13.87
N VAL A 91 5.25 -1.28 13.74
CA VAL A 91 5.37 0.14 14.04
C VAL A 91 5.73 0.35 15.52
N GLU A 92 5.07 -0.35 16.45
CA GLU A 92 5.38 -0.28 17.88
C GLU A 92 6.81 -0.75 18.17
N PHE A 93 7.25 -1.85 17.57
CA PHE A 93 8.62 -2.34 17.75
C PHE A 93 9.66 -1.30 17.27
N PHE A 94 9.52 -0.79 16.05
CA PHE A 94 10.51 0.14 15.50
C PHE A 94 10.51 1.50 16.19
N THR A 95 9.34 2.01 16.58
CA THR A 95 9.23 3.30 17.27
C THR A 95 9.68 3.21 18.73
N VAL A 96 9.24 2.18 19.48
CA VAL A 96 9.50 2.08 20.92
C VAL A 96 10.85 1.43 21.22
N LYS A 97 11.23 0.36 20.50
CA LYS A 97 12.48 -0.38 20.79
C LYS A 97 13.67 0.13 20.02
N GLN A 98 13.47 0.57 18.78
CA GLN A 98 14.55 1.02 17.89
C GLN A 98 14.61 2.55 17.75
N ASN A 99 13.66 3.29 18.36
CA ASN A 99 13.59 4.75 18.35
C ASN A 99 13.55 5.35 16.93
N PHE A 100 12.93 4.64 15.98
CA PHE A 100 12.73 5.14 14.62
C PHE A 100 11.58 6.13 14.58
N GLU A 101 11.74 7.19 13.79
CA GLU A 101 10.64 8.08 13.45
C GLU A 101 9.66 7.44 12.46
N LEU A 102 8.38 7.79 12.55
CA LEU A 102 7.36 7.35 11.58
C LEU A 102 7.74 7.75 10.15
N SER A 103 8.34 8.93 9.98
CA SER A 103 8.84 9.44 8.70
C SER A 103 9.88 8.50 8.06
N TYR A 104 10.72 7.87 8.89
CA TYR A 104 11.71 6.89 8.46
C TYR A 104 11.04 5.57 8.07
N ILE A 105 10.09 5.09 8.88
CA ILE A 105 9.30 3.88 8.57
C ILE A 105 8.55 4.07 7.25
N ALA A 106 7.99 5.25 7.00
CA ALA A 106 7.23 5.58 5.80
C ALA A 106 8.06 5.56 4.51
N LYS A 107 9.37 5.79 4.62
CA LYS A 107 10.33 5.69 3.51
C LYS A 107 10.88 4.27 3.34
N HIS A 108 10.79 3.44 4.38
CA HIS A 108 11.33 2.07 4.39
C HIS A 108 10.28 1.01 4.79
N PRO A 109 9.11 0.97 4.13
CA PRO A 109 7.99 0.10 4.55
C PRO A 109 8.27 -1.40 4.44
N VAL A 110 9.40 -1.82 3.84
CA VAL A 110 9.87 -3.22 3.86
C VAL A 110 10.03 -3.75 5.29
N ILE A 111 10.35 -2.88 6.25
CA ILE A 111 10.54 -3.28 7.65
C ILE A 111 9.25 -3.77 8.30
N LEU A 112 8.07 -3.37 7.78
CA LEU A 112 6.77 -3.86 8.25
C LEU A 112 6.59 -5.37 7.99
N GLY A 113 7.34 -5.93 7.06
CA GLY A 113 7.34 -7.36 6.73
C GLY A 113 8.31 -8.21 7.54
N LEU A 114 9.16 -7.62 8.38
CA LEU A 114 10.15 -8.36 9.18
C LEU A 114 9.48 -9.12 10.32
N ASN A 115 9.96 -10.32 10.63
CA ASN A 115 9.53 -11.10 11.79
C ASN A 115 10.51 -10.86 12.95
N PHE A 116 9.98 -10.53 14.12
CA PHE A 116 10.70 -10.25 15.37
C PHE A 116 9.86 -10.77 16.53
#